data_AF-A0A3B8T276-F1
#
_entry.id   AF-A0A3B8T276-F1
#
_cell.length_a   1.000
_cell.length_b   1.000
_cell.length_c   1.000
_cell.angle_alpha   90.00
_cell.angle_beta   90.00
_cell.angle_gamma   90.00
#
_symmetry.space_group_name_H-M   'P 1'
#
loop_
_entity.id
_entity.type
_entity.pdbx_description
1 polymer ?
#
loop_
_entity_poly.entity_id
_entity_poly.type
_entity_poly.pdbx_seq_one_letter_code
_entity_poly.pdbx_strand_id
1 'polypeptide(L)' 'MKSLAKLYDKPGIWLDDAPMPEFGPNDLLIKIRKTAICGTDMHIFNWDTWSQKTIPVPMIVGHEYVGEVVAMGSEAR' A
#
# COMPACT_ATOMS: atom_id res chain seq x y z
N MET A 1 12.49 1.84 -0.68
CA MET A 1 11.60 2.54 -1.63
C MET A 1 10.65 3.42 -0.83
N LYS A 2 10.40 4.64 -1.30
CA LYS A 2 9.47 5.55 -0.62
C LYS A 2 8.05 4.96 -0.65
N SER A 3 7.41 4.94 0.51
CA SER A 3 6.04 4.45 0.69
C SER A 3 5.27 5.35 1.64
N LEU A 4 3.93 5.37 1.48
CA LEU A 4 3.03 5.97 2.46
C LEU A 4 2.42 4.84 3.30
N ALA A 5 2.65 4.90 4.62
CA ALA A 5 2.26 3.83 5.52
C ALA A 5 1.52 4.35 6.75
N LYS A 6 0.57 3.54 7.22
CA LYS A 6 -0.02 3.66 8.55
C LYS A 6 0.96 3.08 9.57
N LEU A 7 1.83 3.92 10.12
CA LEU A 7 2.89 3.49 11.06
C LEU A 7 2.43 3.47 12.52
N TYR A 8 1.37 4.21 12.86
CA TYR A 8 0.89 4.36 14.22
C TYR A 8 -0.63 4.24 14.27
N ASP A 9 -1.15 3.78 15.41
CA ASP A 9 -2.57 3.65 15.75
C ASP A 9 -3.21 5.00 16.14
N LYS A 10 -2.93 6.04 15.34
CA LYS A 10 -3.48 7.40 15.51
C LYS A 10 -3.73 8.04 14.14
N PRO A 11 -4.48 9.16 14.06
CA PRO A 11 -4.70 9.85 12.80
C PRO A 11 -3.38 10.21 12.10
N GLY A 12 -3.36 10.06 10.77
CA GLY A 12 -2.22 10.32 9.90
C GLY A 12 -1.79 9.11 9.07
N ILE A 13 -0.95 9.41 8.08
CA ILE A 13 -0.17 8.50 7.23
C ILE A 13 1.22 9.12 7.10
N TRP A 14 2.27 8.31 7.13
CA TRP A 14 3.65 8.77 7.17
C TRP A 14 4.44 8.30 5.95
N LEU A 15 5.32 9.16 5.46
CA LEU A 15 6.31 8.80 4.46
C LEU A 15 7.41 7.98 5.11
N ASP A 16 7.65 6.79 4.59
CA ASP A 16 8.63 5.84 5.09
C ASP A 16 9.49 5.27 3.95
N ASP A 17 10.58 4.59 4.30
CA ASP A 17 11.40 3.81 3.38
C ASP A 17 11.21 2.30 3.64
N ALA A 18 10.48 1.64 2.75
CA ALA A 18 10.27 0.19 2.79
C ALA A 18 11.33 -0.59 1.97
N PRO A 19 11.64 -1.85 2.28
CA PRO A 19 12.41 -2.68 1.36
C PRO A 19 11.65 -2.88 0.04
N MET A 20 12.37 -3.30 -1.01
CA MET A 20 11.72 -3.74 -2.25
C MET A 20 10.90 -5.00 -1.95
N PRO A 21 9.64 -5.11 -2.39
CA PRO A 21 8.85 -6.31 -2.11
C PRO A 21 9.40 -7.51 -2.87
N GLU A 22 9.44 -8.66 -2.18
CA GLU A 22 9.56 -9.95 -2.82
C GLU A 22 8.22 -10.33 -3.46
N PHE A 23 8.26 -11.09 -4.54
CA PHE A 23 7.06 -11.51 -5.28
C PHE A 23 7.17 -12.99 -5.63
N GLY A 24 6.05 -13.71 -5.49
CA GLY A 24 5.97 -15.14 -5.70
C GLY A 24 5.84 -15.54 -7.17
N PRO A 25 5.71 -16.85 -7.47
CA PRO A 25 5.67 -17.37 -8.83
C PRO A 25 4.53 -16.81 -9.70
N ASN A 26 3.41 -16.41 -9.11
CA ASN A 26 2.22 -15.92 -9.83
C ASN A 26 2.02 -14.40 -9.72
N ASP A 27 2.98 -13.69 -9.13
CA ASP A 27 2.83 -12.26 -8.82
C ASP A 27 3.46 -11.38 -9.91
N LEU A 28 2.97 -10.14 -9.99
CA LEU A 28 3.58 -9.07 -10.77
C LEU A 28 4.23 -8.06 -9.84
N LEU A 29 5.45 -7.65 -10.17
CA LEU A 29 6.09 -6.51 -9.54
C LEU A 29 5.78 -5.25 -10.35
N ILE A 30 5.02 -4.33 -9.74
CA ILE A 30 4.53 -3.12 -10.41
C ILE A 30 5.26 -1.89 -9.87
N LYS A 31 5.90 -1.13 -10.76
CA LYS A 31 6.40 0.21 -10.47
C LYS A 31 5.27 1.22 -10.58
N ILE A 32 4.78 1.68 -9.43
CA ILE A 32 3.68 2.65 -9.34
C ILE A 32 4.06 3.99 -10.01
N ARG A 33 3.16 4.52 -10.83
CA ARG A 33 3.31 5.81 -11.53
C ARG A 33 2.39 6.89 -10.98
N LYS A 34 1.14 6.52 -10.68
CA LYS A 34 0.13 7.41 -10.08
C LYS A 34 -0.77 6.61 -9.15
N THR A 35 -1.29 7.29 -8.15
CA THR A 35 -2.32 6.79 -7.23
C THR A 35 -3.44 7.82 -7.11
N ALA A 36 -4.66 7.36 -6.84
CA ALA A 36 -5.78 8.19 -6.44
C ALA A 36 -6.05 8.00 -4.94
N ILE A 37 -6.90 8.86 -4.38
CA ILE A 37 -7.33 8.81 -2.99
C ILE A 37 -8.84 8.56 -3.00
N CYS A 38 -9.25 7.47 -2.35
CA CYS A 38 -10.64 7.08 -2.18
C CYS A 38 -11.15 7.40 -0.77
N GLY A 39 -12.45 7.23 -0.54
CA GLY A 39 -13.04 7.35 0.79
C GLY A 39 -12.42 6.40 1.83
N THR A 40 -12.03 5.19 1.42
CA THR A 40 -11.33 4.23 2.30
C THR A 40 -10.01 4.78 2.80
N ASP A 41 -9.24 5.48 1.95
CA ASP A 41 -7.97 6.08 2.37
C ASP A 41 -8.20 7.22 3.39
N MET A 42 -9.33 7.93 3.28
CA MET A 42 -9.73 8.93 4.27
C MET A 42 -10.12 8.29 5.62
N HIS A 43 -10.80 7.15 5.63
CA HIS A 43 -11.06 6.39 6.87
C HIS A 43 -9.73 6.02 7.55
N ILE A 44 -8.76 5.50 6.78
CA ILE A 44 -7.43 5.12 7.26
C ILE A 44 -6.68 6.32 7.82
N PHE A 45 -6.67 7.43 7.08
CA PHE A 45 -6.01 8.67 7.48
C PHE A 45 -6.61 9.22 8.78
N ASN A 46 -7.94 9.30 8.87
CA ASN A 46 -8.64 9.81 10.06
C ASN A 46 -8.58 8.85 11.26
N TRP A 47 -8.25 7.57 11.02
CA TRP A 47 -8.19 6.53 12.05
C TRP A 47 -9.49 6.35 12.82
N ASP A 48 -10.60 6.26 12.09
CA ASP A 48 -11.91 6.06 12.71
C ASP A 48 -12.16 4.61 13.16
N THR A 49 -13.35 4.36 13.69
CA THR A 49 -13.77 3.06 14.24
C THR A 49 -13.69 1.93 13.21
N TRP A 50 -13.89 2.20 11.92
CA TRP A 50 -13.73 1.17 10.90
C TRP A 50 -12.25 0.81 10.77
N SER A 51 -11.38 1.81 10.57
CA SER A 51 -9.94 1.58 10.39
C SER A 51 -9.28 0.95 11.61
N GLN A 52 -9.66 1.35 12.83
CA GLN A 52 -9.17 0.75 14.08
C GLN A 52 -9.46 -0.75 14.19
N LYS A 53 -10.49 -1.25 13.51
CA LYS A 53 -10.89 -2.66 13.52
C LYS A 53 -10.33 -3.47 12.35
N THR A 54 -9.96 -2.82 11.25
CA THR A 54 -9.64 -3.49 9.99
C THR A 54 -8.19 -3.36 9.57
N ILE A 55 -7.50 -2.29 9.97
CA ILE A 55 -6.16 -1.97 9.46
C ILE A 55 -5.11 -2.33 10.51
N PRO A 56 -4.25 -3.33 10.26
CA PRO A 56 -3.12 -3.59 11.12
C PRO A 56 -2.08 -2.46 11.00
N VAL A 57 -1.33 -2.27 12.08
CA VAL A 57 -0.24 -1.29 12.13
C VAL A 57 1.06 -2.05 12.44
N PRO A 58 2.13 -1.92 11.62
CA PRO A 58 2.26 -1.04 10.45
C PRO A 58 1.70 -1.64 9.15
N MET A 59 1.21 -0.80 8.23
CA MET A 59 0.75 -1.22 6.89
C MET A 59 1.00 -0.12 5.84
N ILE A 60 1.55 -0.49 4.67
CA ILE A 60 1.57 0.38 3.47
C ILE A 60 0.15 0.39 2.88
N VAL A 61 -0.39 1.58 2.59
CA VAL A 61 -1.80 1.76 2.20
C VAL A 61 -1.93 2.41 0.82
N GLY A 62 -3.16 2.38 0.28
CA GLY A 62 -3.51 2.84 -1.06
C GLY A 62 -3.88 1.68 -1.97
N HIS A 63 -5.01 1.80 -2.65
CA HIS A 63 -5.60 0.71 -3.44
C HIS A 63 -6.09 1.14 -4.84
N GLU A 64 -6.02 2.44 -5.15
CA GLU A 64 -6.31 2.98 -6.48
C GLU A 64 -5.01 3.44 -7.13
N TYR A 65 -4.46 2.63 -8.04
CA TYR A 65 -3.16 2.90 -8.65
C TYR A 65 -3.04 2.46 -10.10
N VAL A 66 -2.08 3.06 -10.80
CA VAL A 66 -1.61 2.64 -12.12
C VAL A 66 -0.09 2.64 -12.15
N GLY A 67 0.49 1.66 -12.83
CA GLY A 67 1.92 1.47 -12.89
C GLY A 67 2.37 0.64 -14.09
N GLU A 68 3.64 0.29 -14.08
CA GLU A 68 4.31 -0.50 -15.11
C GLU A 68 4.77 -1.83 -14.49
N VAL A 69 4.54 -2.94 -15.18
CA VAL A 69 5.07 -4.25 -14.76
C VAL A 69 6.58 -4.25 -15.04
N VAL A 70 7.39 -4.36 -13.98
CA VAL A 70 8.86 -4.34 -14.08
C VAL A 70 9.50 -5.70 -13.81
N ALA A 71 8.75 -6.63 -13.22
CA ALA A 71 9.10 -8.05 -13.16
C ALA A 71 7.82 -8.88 -12.96
N MET A 72 7.92 -10.18 -13.19
CA MET A 72 6.84 -11.14 -12.98
C MET A 72 7.41 -12.46 -12.46
N GLY A 73 6.61 -13.18 -11.68
CA GLY A 73 6.93 -14.52 -11.25
C GLY A 73 6.96 -15.51 -12.42
N SER A 74 7.63 -16.65 -12.23
CA SER A 74 7.87 -17.66 -13.27
C SER A 74 6.62 -18.35 -13.81
N GLU A 75 5.51 -18.28 -13.07
CA GLU A 75 4.23 -18.91 -13.41
C GLU A 75 3.15 -17.89 -13.81
N ALA A 76 3.42 -16.59 -13.65
CA ALA A 76 2.50 -15.53 -14.05
C ALA A 76 2.24 -15.60 -15.57
N ARG A 77 0.97 -15.50 -15.97
CA ARG A 77 0.49 -15.60 -17.36
C ARG A 77 -0.56 -14.55 -17.65
#